data_AF-E0VZJ4-F1
#
_entry.id   AF-E0VZJ4-F1
#
_cell.length_a   1.000
_cell.length_b   1.000
_cell.length_c   1.000
_cell.angle_alpha   90.00
_cell.angle_beta   90.00
_cell.angle_gamma   90.00
#
_symmetry.space_group_name_H-M   'P 1'
#
loop_
_entity.id
_entity.type
_entity.pdbx_description
1 polymer ?
#
loop_
_entity_poly.entity_id
_entity_poly.type
_entity_poly.pdbx_seq_one_letter_code
_entity_poly.pdbx_strand_id
1 'polypeptide(L)'
;MNECLRDGLQTMFPALSRGIPEINVEKFEPLFIKEVGVSKGHGAVLLTGALHDLFVYGPSNATTTFVVMDLKNKTWQFGIEVPYLKLESQYNIKGNILLLPVVGTGDSIIHLRDTKCIVTTDFEYSTIQNREILQITKMKVDFSVSGMRLHLSNLFNGNKDKR
;
A
#
# COMPACT_ATOMS: atom_id res chain seq x y z
N MET A 1 2.50 6.81 -27.27
CA MET A 1 1.84 7.50 -26.13
C MET A 1 2.16 6.82 -24.79
N ASN A 2 1.98 5.49 -24.69
CA ASN A 2 2.15 4.77 -23.43
C ASN A 2 3.58 4.81 -22.86
N GLU A 3 4.62 4.94 -23.71
CA GLU A 3 6.02 4.99 -23.26
C GLU A 3 6.35 6.28 -22.49
N CYS A 4 5.93 7.45 -22.97
CA CYS A 4 6.12 8.72 -22.26
C CYS A 4 5.43 8.72 -20.88
N LEU A 5 4.23 8.14 -20.79
CA LEU A 5 3.50 8.02 -19.53
C LEU A 5 4.21 7.03 -18.58
N ARG A 6 4.68 5.91 -19.10
CA ARG A 6 5.45 4.92 -18.34
C ARG A 6 6.75 5.52 -17.81
N ASP A 7 7.51 6.23 -18.65
CA ASP A 7 8.79 6.83 -18.26
C ASP A 7 8.57 8.00 -17.28
N GLY A 8 7.50 8.78 -17.48
CA GLY A 8 7.04 9.78 -16.51
C GLY A 8 6.73 9.16 -15.14
N LEU A 9 5.95 8.07 -15.12
CA LEU A 9 5.64 7.37 -13.87
C LEU A 9 6.89 6.74 -13.22
N GLN A 10 7.80 6.20 -14.03
CA GLN A 10 9.05 5.62 -13.56
C GLN A 10 9.94 6.66 -12.86
N THR A 11 9.97 7.89 -13.35
CA THR A 11 10.74 9.00 -12.74
C THR A 11 10.00 9.65 -11.57
N MET A 12 8.68 9.50 -11.50
CA MET A 12 7.84 10.05 -10.44
C MET A 12 8.15 9.44 -9.06
N PHE A 13 8.28 8.11 -8.93
CA PHE A 13 8.47 7.46 -7.62
C PHE A 13 9.73 7.94 -6.88
N PRO A 14 10.91 8.03 -7.51
CA PRO A 14 12.09 8.62 -6.88
C PRO A 14 11.93 10.11 -6.53
N ALA A 15 11.21 10.88 -7.34
CA ALA A 15 10.96 12.30 -7.09
C ALA A 15 10.05 12.49 -5.87
N LEU A 16 8.93 11.77 -5.81
CA LEU A 16 7.98 11.82 -4.70
C LEU A 16 8.60 11.41 -3.36
N SER A 17 9.54 10.45 -3.37
CA SER A 17 10.30 10.06 -2.18
C SER A 17 11.02 11.25 -1.53
N ARG A 18 11.56 12.17 -2.35
CA ARG A 18 12.27 13.38 -1.87
C ARG A 18 11.33 14.53 -1.52
N GLY A 19 10.06 14.45 -1.92
CA GLY A 19 9.14 15.58 -1.95
C GLY A 19 9.44 16.53 -3.12
N ILE A 20 8.51 17.43 -3.41
CA ILE A 20 8.65 18.48 -4.43
C ILE A 20 8.23 19.81 -3.78
N PRO A 21 9.13 20.47 -3.03
CA PRO A 21 8.82 21.67 -2.26
C PRO A 21 8.25 22.82 -3.09
N GLU A 22 8.65 22.94 -4.35
CA GLU A 22 8.23 24.00 -5.28
C GLU A 22 6.72 24.00 -5.53
N ILE A 23 6.08 22.84 -5.36
CA ILE A 23 4.63 22.66 -5.47
C ILE A 23 4.01 22.11 -4.17
N ASN A 24 4.72 22.27 -3.04
CA ASN A 24 4.29 21.87 -1.71
C ASN A 24 3.91 20.38 -1.59
N VAL A 25 4.63 19.50 -2.28
CA VAL A 25 4.48 18.05 -2.15
C VAL A 25 5.46 17.55 -1.09
N GLU A 26 4.93 17.05 0.01
CA GLU A 26 5.74 16.43 1.07
C GLU A 26 6.40 15.14 0.60
N LYS A 27 7.36 14.66 1.38
CA LYS A 27 8.01 13.38 1.12
C LYS A 27 6.97 12.26 1.18
N PHE A 28 6.86 11.52 0.08
CA PHE A 28 5.98 10.36 -0.01
C PHE A 28 6.56 9.13 0.71
N GLU A 29 7.86 9.11 1.01
CA GLU A 29 8.49 7.98 1.70
C GLU A 29 9.15 8.42 3.03
N PRO A 30 8.82 7.78 4.17
CA PRO A 30 7.84 6.70 4.30
C PRO A 30 6.41 7.16 3.99
N LEU A 31 5.67 6.31 3.29
CA LEU A 31 4.26 6.55 3.02
C LEU A 31 3.48 6.26 4.31
N PHE A 32 2.86 7.30 4.85
CA PHE A 32 2.02 7.20 6.02
C PHE A 32 0.58 6.82 5.63
N ILE A 33 0.06 5.75 6.23
CA ILE A 33 -1.33 5.32 6.10
C ILE A 33 -1.93 5.21 7.48
N LYS A 34 -3.02 5.94 7.74
CA LYS A 34 -3.61 6.03 9.08
C LYS A 34 -4.10 4.68 9.59
N GLU A 35 -4.82 3.94 8.74
CA GLU A 35 -5.41 2.65 9.11
C GLU A 35 -5.55 1.76 7.88
N VAL A 36 -5.28 0.46 8.04
CA VAL A 36 -5.60 -0.59 7.08
C VAL A 36 -6.36 -1.69 7.78
N GLY A 37 -7.63 -1.87 7.41
CA GLY A 37 -8.44 -2.98 7.90
C GLY A 37 -7.96 -4.32 7.35
N VAL A 38 -7.83 -5.30 8.23
CA VAL A 38 -7.47 -6.69 7.89
C VAL A 38 -8.69 -7.56 8.11
N SER A 39 -9.15 -8.22 7.05
CA SER A 39 -10.18 -9.25 7.16
C SER A 39 -9.88 -10.42 6.22
N LYS A 40 -9.89 -11.63 6.75
CA LYS A 40 -9.81 -12.88 5.99
C LYS A 40 -10.70 -13.90 6.68
N GLY A 41 -11.70 -14.41 5.98
CA GLY A 41 -12.78 -15.18 6.61
C GLY A 41 -13.24 -16.42 5.84
N HIS A 42 -12.32 -17.19 5.25
CA HIS A 42 -12.68 -18.43 4.56
C HIS A 42 -11.75 -19.58 4.96
N GLY A 43 -12.35 -20.76 5.15
CA GLY A 43 -11.66 -22.00 5.49
C GLY A 43 -10.99 -21.97 6.86
N ALA A 44 -9.74 -22.40 6.92
CA ALA A 44 -8.96 -22.54 8.14
C ALA A 44 -8.51 -21.22 8.80
N VAL A 45 -8.73 -20.06 8.18
CA VAL A 45 -8.24 -18.78 8.72
C VAL A 45 -9.40 -17.80 8.78
N LEU A 46 -9.79 -17.48 10.02
CA LEU A 46 -10.72 -16.40 10.32
C LEU A 46 -9.96 -15.36 11.13
N LEU A 47 -9.54 -14.27 10.50
CA LEU A 47 -8.82 -13.18 11.14
C LEU A 47 -9.50 -11.86 10.80
N THR A 48 -9.74 -11.05 11.82
CA THR A 48 -10.15 -9.66 11.70
C THR A 48 -9.23 -8.79 12.53
N GLY A 49 -9.03 -7.55 12.09
CA GLY A 49 -8.12 -6.64 12.76
C GLY A 49 -7.85 -5.40 11.94
N ALA A 50 -6.84 -4.66 12.36
CA ALA A 50 -6.32 -3.53 11.61
C ALA A 50 -4.83 -3.33 11.91
N LEU A 51 -4.18 -2.66 10.96
CA LEU A 51 -2.91 -1.99 11.16
C LEU A 51 -3.20 -0.50 11.33
N HIS A 52 -2.52 0.16 12.25
CA HIS A 52 -2.65 1.59 12.57
C HIS A 52 -1.31 2.27 12.44
N ASP A 53 -1.35 3.53 12.00
CA ASP A 53 -0.19 4.40 11.86
C ASP A 53 0.94 3.71 11.08
N LEU A 54 0.61 3.18 9.89
CA LEU A 54 1.54 2.44 9.06
C LEU A 54 2.51 3.40 8.38
N PHE A 55 3.80 3.09 8.47
CA PHE A 55 4.86 3.68 7.68
C PHE A 55 5.36 2.65 6.67
N VAL A 56 5.20 2.94 5.38
CA VAL A 56 5.61 2.05 4.28
C VAL A 56 6.88 2.60 3.61
N TYR A 57 7.93 1.78 3.57
CA TYR A 57 9.22 2.08 2.96
C TYR A 57 9.44 1.16 1.75
N GLY A 58 10.15 1.65 0.73
CA GLY A 58 10.47 0.94 -0.50
C GLY A 58 9.73 1.36 -1.79
N PRO A 59 8.56 2.03 -1.80
CA PRO A 59 7.88 2.40 -3.05
C PRO A 59 8.73 3.23 -4.03
N SER A 60 9.69 4.02 -3.53
CA SER A 60 10.65 4.75 -4.38
C SER A 60 11.49 3.88 -5.31
N ASN A 61 11.65 2.59 -4.99
CA ASN A 61 12.36 1.59 -5.79
C ASN A 61 11.44 0.83 -6.75
N ALA A 62 10.22 1.33 -6.99
CA ALA A 62 9.28 0.72 -7.90
C ALA A 62 9.76 0.77 -9.36
N THR A 63 9.57 -0.34 -10.07
CA THR A 63 9.70 -0.42 -11.52
C THR A 63 8.31 -0.40 -12.15
N THR A 64 8.03 0.54 -13.02
CA THR A 64 6.76 0.63 -13.76
C THR A 64 6.74 -0.41 -14.85
N THR A 65 5.75 -1.31 -14.85
CA THR A 65 5.63 -2.38 -15.84
C THR A 65 4.73 -1.99 -17.01
N PHE A 66 3.63 -1.30 -16.74
CA PHE A 66 2.72 -0.80 -17.76
C PHE A 66 1.94 0.43 -17.27
N VAL A 67 1.42 1.20 -18.23
CA VAL A 67 0.48 2.29 -17.99
C VAL A 67 -0.59 2.26 -19.07
N VAL A 68 -1.85 2.38 -18.66
CA VAL A 68 -3.03 2.49 -19.51
C VAL A 68 -3.85 3.68 -19.01
N MET A 69 -4.24 4.56 -19.91
CA MET A 69 -5.08 5.72 -19.59
C MET A 69 -6.31 5.71 -20.48
N ASP A 70 -7.48 5.78 -19.86
CA ASP A 70 -8.77 5.88 -20.53
C ASP A 70 -9.43 7.21 -20.13
N LEU A 71 -9.20 8.23 -20.95
CA LEU A 71 -9.75 9.57 -20.73
C LEU A 71 -11.28 9.60 -20.85
N LYS A 72 -11.88 8.67 -21.61
CA LYS A 72 -13.34 8.61 -21.81
C LYS A 72 -14.02 8.12 -20.54
N ASN A 73 -13.49 7.05 -19.95
CA ASN A 73 -13.99 6.50 -18.69
C ASN A 73 -13.38 7.19 -17.46
N LYS A 74 -12.45 8.13 -17.68
CA LYS A 74 -11.70 8.88 -16.66
C LYS A 74 -11.01 7.95 -15.65
N THR A 75 -10.36 6.93 -16.18
CA THR A 75 -9.59 5.98 -15.39
C THR A 75 -8.15 5.93 -15.89
N TRP A 76 -7.23 5.68 -14.97
CA TRP A 76 -5.89 5.25 -15.31
C TRP A 76 -5.57 3.96 -14.56
N GLN A 77 -4.72 3.15 -15.15
CA GLN A 77 -4.24 1.92 -14.54
C GLN A 77 -2.75 1.78 -14.82
N PHE A 78 -1.99 1.41 -13.80
CA PHE A 78 -0.58 1.15 -13.96
C PHE A 78 -0.13 -0.02 -13.10
N GLY A 79 0.86 -0.74 -13.63
CA GLY A 79 1.54 -1.81 -12.92
C GLY A 79 2.86 -1.32 -12.36
N ILE A 80 3.17 -1.72 -11.12
CA ILE A 80 4.49 -1.52 -10.52
C ILE A 80 4.99 -2.80 -9.86
N GLU A 81 6.30 -3.00 -9.91
CA GLU A 81 7.01 -4.02 -9.14
C GLU A 81 7.93 -3.36 -8.13
N VAL A 82 7.80 -3.73 -6.86
CA VAL A 82 8.62 -3.24 -5.77
C VAL A 82 9.43 -4.40 -5.19
N PRO A 83 10.77 -4.40 -5.33
CA PRO A 83 11.62 -5.52 -4.89
C PRO A 83 11.49 -5.82 -3.39
N TYR A 84 11.33 -4.77 -2.60
CA TYR A 84 11.24 -4.88 -1.15
C TYR A 84 10.39 -3.77 -0.56
N LEU A 85 9.44 -4.14 0.29
CA LEU A 85 8.70 -3.22 1.15
C LEU A 85 8.97 -3.56 2.62
N LYS A 86 9.17 -2.53 3.43
CA LYS A 86 9.14 -2.62 4.89
C LYS A 86 7.96 -1.81 5.38
N LEU A 87 7.13 -2.41 6.23
CA LEU A 87 6.02 -1.74 6.88
C LEU A 87 6.26 -1.77 8.38
N GLU A 88 6.13 -0.63 9.02
CA GLU A 88 6.14 -0.48 10.48
C GLU A 88 4.79 0.06 10.92
N SER A 89 4.13 -0.60 11.87
CA SER A 89 2.79 -0.22 12.29
C SER A 89 2.44 -0.76 13.66
N GLN A 90 1.41 -0.19 14.28
CA GLN A 90 0.70 -0.85 15.37
C GLN A 90 -0.34 -1.80 14.79
N TYR A 91 -0.62 -2.90 15.46
CA TYR A 91 -1.61 -3.87 15.00
C TYR A 91 -2.56 -4.28 16.13
N ASN A 92 -3.78 -4.64 15.75
CA ASN A 92 -4.68 -5.42 16.56
C ASN A 92 -5.29 -6.52 15.68
N ILE A 93 -5.21 -7.77 16.12
CA ILE A 93 -5.86 -8.90 15.44
C ILE A 93 -6.60 -9.77 16.43
N LYS A 94 -7.69 -10.36 15.95
CA LYS A 94 -8.48 -11.35 16.65
C LYS A 94 -8.98 -12.39 15.64
N GLY A 95 -9.02 -13.65 16.06
CA GLY A 95 -9.59 -14.70 15.25
C GLY A 95 -9.07 -16.08 15.59
N ASN A 96 -9.10 -16.98 14.62
CA ASN A 96 -8.64 -18.35 14.74
C ASN A 96 -7.80 -18.74 13.52
N ILE A 97 -6.68 -19.40 13.78
CA ILE A 97 -5.94 -20.17 12.77
C ILE A 97 -6.23 -21.64 13.08
N LEU A 98 -6.97 -22.30 12.19
CA LEU A 98 -7.59 -23.60 12.41
C LEU A 98 -8.41 -23.59 13.71
N LEU A 99 -7.96 -24.29 14.74
CA LEU A 99 -8.57 -24.37 16.06
C LEU A 99 -7.87 -23.48 17.09
N LEU A 100 -6.77 -22.82 16.72
CA LEU A 100 -5.97 -22.01 17.64
C LEU A 100 -6.52 -20.58 17.66
N PRO A 101 -7.09 -20.10 18.79
CA PRO A 101 -7.49 -18.72 18.94
C PRO A 101 -6.26 -17.82 18.96
N VAL A 102 -6.27 -16.81 18.08
CA VAL A 102 -5.22 -15.80 17.96
C VAL A 102 -5.80 -14.46 18.36
N VAL A 103 -5.20 -13.84 19.36
CA VAL A 103 -5.46 -12.46 19.76
C VAL A 103 -4.12 -11.80 20.03
N GLY A 104 -3.95 -10.59 19.54
CA GLY A 104 -2.73 -9.83 19.78
C GLY A 104 -2.95 -8.36 19.46
N THR A 105 -2.32 -7.52 20.29
CA THR A 105 -2.20 -6.09 20.06
C THR A 105 -0.78 -5.69 20.41
N GLY A 106 -0.13 -4.93 19.54
CA GLY A 106 1.24 -4.49 19.74
C GLY A 106 1.82 -3.84 18.49
N ASP A 107 3.14 -3.89 18.39
CA ASP A 107 3.89 -3.40 17.24
C ASP A 107 4.08 -4.51 16.21
N SER A 108 4.13 -4.11 14.96
CA SER A 108 4.31 -4.99 13.81
C SER A 108 5.40 -4.46 12.89
N ILE A 109 6.24 -5.38 12.42
CA ILE A 109 7.18 -5.12 11.32
C ILE A 109 6.90 -6.17 10.25
N ILE A 110 6.56 -5.71 9.05
CA ILE A 110 6.24 -6.56 7.90
C ILE A 110 7.28 -6.32 6.82
N HIS A 111 7.86 -7.41 6.32
CA HIS A 111 8.76 -7.37 5.17
C HIS A 111 8.12 -8.11 4.01
N LEU A 112 7.93 -7.43 2.89
CA LEU A 112 7.41 -8.01 1.66
C LEU A 112 8.52 -8.04 0.62
N ARG A 113 8.63 -9.14 -0.12
CA ARG A 113 9.58 -9.32 -1.22
C ARG A 113 8.86 -9.55 -2.53
N ASP A 114 9.40 -8.94 -3.57
CA ASP A 114 8.92 -9.07 -4.96
C ASP A 114 7.41 -8.80 -5.05
N THR A 115 7.02 -7.61 -4.62
CA THR A 115 5.63 -7.18 -4.60
C THR A 115 5.24 -6.67 -5.98
N LYS A 116 4.21 -7.25 -6.58
CA LYS A 116 3.61 -6.74 -7.82
C LYS A 116 2.28 -6.09 -7.51
N CYS A 117 2.09 -4.85 -7.95
CA CYS A 117 0.86 -4.10 -7.77
C CYS A 117 0.25 -3.71 -9.11
N ILE A 118 -1.08 -3.76 -9.18
CA ILE A 118 -1.89 -3.10 -10.18
C ILE A 118 -2.68 -2.02 -9.47
N VAL A 119 -2.39 -0.76 -9.81
CA VAL A 119 -3.10 0.40 -9.27
C VAL A 119 -4.10 0.86 -10.31
N THR A 120 -5.37 0.91 -9.94
CA THR A 120 -6.45 1.48 -10.74
C THR A 120 -6.94 2.73 -10.03
N THR A 121 -7.13 3.83 -10.74
CA THR A 121 -7.64 5.06 -10.14
C THR A 121 -8.63 5.72 -11.06
N ASP A 122 -9.68 6.26 -10.46
CA ASP A 122 -10.68 7.07 -11.12
C ASP A 122 -10.34 8.54 -10.82
N PHE A 123 -10.54 9.39 -11.83
CA PHE A 123 -10.30 10.82 -11.70
C PHE A 123 -11.44 11.64 -12.29
N GLU A 124 -11.53 12.88 -11.84
CA GLU A 124 -12.44 13.88 -12.39
C GLU A 124 -11.67 15.18 -12.67
N TYR A 125 -12.30 16.07 -13.44
CA TYR A 125 -11.78 17.41 -13.67
C TYR A 125 -12.63 18.40 -12.89
N SER A 126 -11.97 19.27 -12.14
CA SER A 126 -12.58 20.37 -11.41
C SER A 126 -11.99 21.68 -11.90
N THR A 127 -12.77 22.76 -11.93
CA THR A 127 -12.24 24.08 -12.26
C THR A 127 -11.94 24.84 -10.97
N ILE A 128 -10.67 25.16 -10.74
CA ILE A 128 -10.21 25.96 -9.59
C ILE A 128 -9.47 27.17 -10.16
N GLN A 129 -9.90 28.39 -9.80
CA GLN A 129 -9.28 29.64 -10.28
C GLN A 129 -9.15 29.70 -11.82
N ASN A 130 -10.21 29.33 -12.54
CA ASN A 130 -10.24 29.24 -14.02
C ASN A 130 -9.21 28.28 -14.64
N ARG A 131 -8.68 27.33 -13.86
CA ARG A 131 -7.82 26.24 -14.34
C ARG A 131 -8.51 24.92 -14.14
N GLU A 132 -8.44 24.06 -15.14
CA GLU A 132 -8.88 22.68 -15.02
C GLU A 132 -7.83 21.87 -14.26
N ILE A 133 -8.26 21.20 -13.19
CA ILE A 133 -7.43 20.43 -12.29
C ILE A 133 -7.95 18.99 -12.27
N LEU A 134 -7.06 18.04 -12.55
CA LEU A 134 -7.34 16.62 -12.39
C LEU A 134 -7.34 16.27 -10.90
N GLN A 135 -8.43 15.68 -10.44
CA GLN A 135 -8.61 15.22 -9.07
C GLN A 135 -8.80 13.71 -9.05
N ILE A 136 -7.99 13.02 -8.26
CA ILE A 136 -8.16 11.60 -7.99
C ILE A 136 -9.35 11.42 -7.04
N THR A 137 -10.37 10.68 -7.47
CA THR A 137 -11.58 10.45 -6.67
C THR A 137 -11.58 9.09 -5.99
N LYS A 138 -10.92 8.09 -6.59
CA LYS A 138 -10.84 6.74 -6.05
C LYS A 138 -9.55 6.07 -6.48
N MET A 139 -8.91 5.35 -5.57
CA MET A 139 -7.76 4.50 -5.86
C MET A 139 -8.01 3.09 -5.33
N LYS A 140 -7.74 2.09 -6.17
CA LYS A 140 -7.75 0.67 -5.81
C LYS A 140 -6.38 0.10 -6.13
N VAL A 141 -5.81 -0.65 -5.18
CA VAL A 141 -4.53 -1.34 -5.36
C VAL A 141 -4.77 -2.84 -5.16
N ASP A 142 -4.59 -3.60 -6.24
CA ASP A 142 -4.52 -5.05 -6.18
C ASP A 142 -3.04 -5.45 -6.16
N PHE A 143 -2.64 -6.37 -5.28
CA PHE A 143 -1.23 -6.74 -5.15
C PHE A 143 -1.03 -8.23 -4.90
N SER A 144 0.16 -8.70 -5.24
CA SER A 144 0.67 -10.03 -4.94
C SER A 144 2.09 -9.93 -4.40
N VAL A 145 2.47 -10.83 -3.49
CA VAL A 145 3.79 -10.87 -2.87
C VAL A 145 4.38 -12.26 -3.00
N SER A 146 5.66 -12.35 -3.31
CA SER A 146 6.34 -13.65 -3.43
C SER A 146 6.85 -14.14 -2.07
N GLY A 147 7.24 -13.20 -1.19
CA GLY A 147 7.69 -13.52 0.16
C GLY A 147 7.17 -12.52 1.19
N MET A 148 6.79 -13.03 2.36
CA MET A 148 6.38 -12.22 3.50
C MET A 148 7.07 -12.72 4.78
N ARG A 149 7.64 -11.81 5.55
CA ARG A 149 8.04 -12.06 6.95
C ARG A 149 7.31 -11.08 7.83
N LEU A 150 6.70 -11.60 8.88
CA LEU A 150 5.88 -10.84 9.80
C LEU A 150 6.45 -10.99 11.22
N HIS A 151 6.75 -9.87 11.86
CA HIS A 151 7.04 -9.81 13.28
C HIS A 151 5.88 -9.11 13.98
N LEU A 152 5.26 -9.79 14.94
CA LEU A 152 4.21 -9.24 15.79
C LEU A 152 4.65 -9.31 17.25
N SER A 153 4.75 -8.17 17.92
CA SER A 153 4.99 -8.15 19.36
C SER A 153 3.71 -8.53 20.11
N ASN A 154 3.83 -9.14 21.29
CA ASN A 154 2.69 -9.45 22.16
C ASN A 154 1.56 -10.33 21.54
N LEU A 155 1.87 -11.15 20.54
CA LEU A 155 0.92 -12.16 20.06
C LEU A 155 0.57 -13.15 21.20
N PHE A 156 -0.69 -13.57 21.28
CA PHE A 156 -1.23 -14.40 22.36
C PHE A 156 -1.13 -13.74 23.75
N ASN A 157 -1.22 -12.41 23.81
CA ASN A 157 -1.02 -11.61 25.03
C ASN A 157 0.32 -11.94 25.73
N GLY A 158 1.36 -12.23 24.93
CA GLY A 158 2.71 -12.50 25.43
C GLY A 158 2.93 -13.90 26.00
N ASN A 159 1.95 -14.81 25.90
CA ASN A 159 2.14 -16.19 26.32
C ASN A 159 3.16 -16.91 25.41
N LYS A 160 4.36 -17.16 25.96
CA LYS A 160 5.49 -17.75 25.22
C LYS A 160 5.30 -19.23 24.88
N ASP A 161 4.41 -19.94 25.58
CA ASP A 161 4.15 -21.37 25.37
C ASP A 161 3.32 -21.64 24.09
N LYS A 162 2.84 -20.59 23.44
CA LYS A 162 2.01 -20.64 22.22
C LYS A 162 2.68 -20.02 21.00
N ARG A 163 3.98 -19.68 21.10
CA ARG A 163 4.76 -19.06 20.01
C ARG A 163 5.22 -20.07 18.96
#